data_AF-A0AA41VXP9-F1
#
_entry.id   AF-A0AA41VXP9-F1
#
_cell.length_a   1.000
_cell.length_b   1.000
_cell.length_c   1.000
_cell.angle_alpha   90.00
_cell.angle_beta   90.00
_cell.angle_gamma   90.00
#
_symmetry.space_group_name_H-M   'P 1'
#
loop_
_entity.id
_entity.type
_entity.pdbx_description
1 polymer ?
#
loop_
_entity_poly.entity_id
_entity_poly.type
_entity_poly.pdbx_seq_one_letter_code
_entity_poly.pdbx_strand_id
1 'polypeptide(L)'
;MTGKRLSTPADALYVGLGTHYVPSRSLGSLKDDLLALTFSDDSHNDVKGLLTEYNTKPESDSQLELLLPQILSSFGSHKSVIEITEELKKLQQSTDATVVEWANDALAGLGKGAPFSLCLTEKHFSRVASDHLEKNNDAYQLNDVMKVEYRIAMRSSLRNDFSEGVRAVLVDKDQ
;
A
#
# COMPACT_ATOMS: atom_id res chain seq x y z
N MET A 1 -4.78 -1.02 -5.84
CA MET A 1 -5.84 -1.59 -6.70
C MET A 1 -6.46 -2.87 -6.12
N THR A 2 -5.68 -3.85 -5.68
CA THR A 2 -6.19 -5.16 -5.19
C THR A 2 -6.78 -5.14 -3.78
N GLY A 3 -6.43 -4.15 -2.94
CA GLY A 3 -6.88 -4.09 -1.55
C GLY A 3 -6.29 -5.17 -0.63
N LYS A 4 -5.23 -5.87 -1.06
CA LYS A 4 -4.55 -6.89 -0.24
C LYS A 4 -3.95 -6.24 1.01
N ARG A 5 -4.16 -6.88 2.17
CA ARG A 5 -3.61 -6.43 3.45
C ARG A 5 -2.12 -6.77 3.54
N LEU A 6 -1.34 -5.83 4.05
CA LEU A 6 0.03 -6.09 4.51
C LEU A 6 -0.04 -6.64 5.92
N SER A 7 -0.03 -7.98 6.02
CA SER A 7 -0.28 -8.67 7.29
C SER A 7 0.97 -8.94 8.10
N THR A 8 2.16 -8.85 7.50
CA THR A 8 3.42 -9.16 8.18
C THR A 8 4.25 -7.89 8.40
N PRO A 9 4.97 -7.79 9.55
CA PRO A 9 5.91 -6.71 9.77
C PRO A 9 7.07 -6.74 8.77
N ALA A 10 7.45 -7.92 8.28
CA ALA A 10 8.49 -8.09 7.26
C ALA A 10 8.12 -7.40 5.94
N ASP A 11 6.89 -7.64 5.45
CA ASP A 11 6.39 -6.98 4.25
C ASP A 11 6.30 -5.46 4.45
N ALA A 12 5.81 -5.01 5.62
CA ALA A 12 5.68 -3.58 5.93
C ALA A 12 7.04 -2.85 5.96
N LEU A 13 8.07 -3.47 6.55
CA LEU A 13 9.43 -2.95 6.51
C LEU A 13 10.00 -2.97 5.09
N TYR A 14 9.79 -4.07 4.35
CA TYR A 14 10.30 -4.25 2.99
C TYR A 14 9.79 -3.18 2.03
N VAL A 15 8.49 -2.87 2.06
CA VAL A 15 7.92 -1.82 1.21
C VAL A 15 8.13 -0.39 1.73
N GLY A 16 8.85 -0.22 2.85
CA GLY A 16 9.16 1.08 3.45
C GLY A 16 7.98 1.77 4.15
N LEU A 17 6.89 1.06 4.44
CA LEU A 17 5.76 1.59 5.21
C LEU A 17 5.99 1.51 6.72
N GLY A 18 6.83 0.57 7.17
CA GLY A 18 7.34 0.51 8.54
C GLY A 18 8.80 0.93 8.58
N THR A 19 9.21 1.65 9.61
CA THR A 19 10.61 2.03 9.84
C THR A 19 11.33 1.12 10.83
N HIS A 20 10.62 0.62 11.84
CA HIS A 20 11.14 -0.22 12.92
C HIS A 20 10.11 -1.29 13.25
N TYR A 21 10.55 -2.48 13.65
CA TYR A 21 9.67 -3.52 14.17
C TYR A 21 9.91 -3.72 15.68
N VAL A 22 8.88 -3.41 16.46
CA VAL A 22 8.89 -3.57 17.92
C VAL A 22 7.85 -4.64 18.29
N PRO A 23 8.24 -5.74 18.96
CA PRO A 23 7.30 -6.76 19.40
C PRO A 23 6.27 -6.16 20.37
N SER A 24 5.01 -6.58 20.27
CA SER A 24 3.91 -6.02 21.08
C SER A 24 4.16 -6.07 22.59
N ARG A 25 4.87 -7.12 23.06
CA ARG A 25 5.28 -7.28 24.47
C ARG A 25 6.21 -6.17 24.97
N SER A 26 6.96 -5.52 24.08
CA SER A 26 7.93 -4.48 24.41
C SER A 26 7.35 -3.06 24.26
N LEU A 27 6.12 -2.91 23.73
CA LEU A 27 5.51 -1.60 23.53
C LEU A 27 5.24 -0.84 24.83
N GLY A 28 4.95 -1.56 25.92
CA GLY A 28 4.80 -0.96 27.25
C GLY A 28 6.09 -0.27 27.70
N SER A 29 7.19 -1.03 27.69
CA SER A 29 8.52 -0.52 28.06
C SER A 29 8.99 0.60 27.14
N LEU A 30 8.81 0.46 25.82
CA LEU A 30 9.15 1.52 24.86
C LEU A 30 8.42 2.83 25.19
N LYS A 31 7.13 2.75 25.55
CA LYS A 31 6.36 3.94 25.94
C LYS A 31 6.91 4.57 27.21
N ASP A 32 7.21 3.76 28.24
CA ASP A 32 7.72 4.27 29.52
C ASP A 32 9.10 4.93 29.33
N ASP A 33 9.98 4.32 28.54
CA ASP A 33 11.29 4.88 28.22
C ASP A 33 11.18 6.15 27.38
N LEU A 34 10.24 6.21 26.44
CA LEU A 34 9.99 7.42 25.65
C LEU A 34 9.50 8.58 26.52
N LEU A 35 8.71 8.29 27.57
CA LEU A 35 8.26 9.30 28.54
C LEU A 35 9.38 9.76 29.48
N ALA A 36 10.32 8.86 29.80
CA ALA A 36 11.49 9.15 30.64
C ALA A 36 12.63 9.81 29.85
N LEU A 37 12.61 9.76 28.52
CA LEU A 37 13.67 10.28 27.66
C LEU A 37 13.82 11.79 27.83
N THR A 38 15.04 12.23 28.12
CA THR A 38 15.38 13.66 28.15
C THR A 38 15.83 14.07 26.76
N PHE A 39 15.01 14.88 26.08
CA PHE A 39 15.33 15.36 24.73
C PHE A 39 16.46 16.39 24.73
N SER A 40 17.38 16.21 23.79
CA SER A 40 18.39 17.19 23.41
C SER A 40 17.85 18.17 22.37
N ASP A 41 18.73 19.04 21.85
CA ASP A 41 18.40 19.92 20.72
C ASP A 41 18.06 19.13 19.44
N ASP A 42 18.47 17.86 19.35
CA ASP A 42 18.13 16.95 18.24
C ASP A 42 17.23 15.80 18.71
N SER A 43 16.02 16.17 19.12
CA SER A 43 14.99 15.24 19.56
C SER A 43 14.69 14.12 18.55
N HIS A 44 14.91 14.33 17.24
CA HIS A 44 14.70 13.29 16.25
C HIS A 44 15.69 12.14 16.40
N ASN A 45 16.98 12.47 16.54
CA ASN A 45 18.02 11.47 16.74
C ASN A 45 17.90 10.77 18.10
N ASP A 46 17.43 11.47 19.14
CA ASP A 46 17.16 10.87 20.45
C ASP A 46 16.08 9.78 20.36
N VAL A 47 14.94 10.08 19.74
CA VAL A 47 13.85 9.11 19.53
C VAL A 47 14.31 7.96 18.64
N LYS A 48 15.06 8.25 17.58
CA LYS A 48 15.59 7.23 16.68
C LYS A 48 16.55 6.29 17.42
N GLY A 49 17.40 6.81 18.30
CA GLY A 49 18.28 6.02 19.16
C GLY A 49 17.48 5.04 20.01
N LEU A 50 16.47 5.55 20.73
CA LEU A 50 15.58 4.71 21.55
C LEU A 50 14.86 3.64 20.71
N LEU A 51 14.26 4.02 19.57
CA LEU A 51 13.58 3.07 18.70
C LEU A 51 14.53 2.00 18.15
N THR A 52 15.80 2.32 17.94
CA THR A 52 16.81 1.37 17.47
C THR A 52 17.09 0.29 18.51
N GLU A 53 17.07 0.62 19.81
CA GLU A 53 17.25 -0.35 20.90
C GLU A 53 16.11 -1.38 20.96
N TYR A 54 14.90 -0.93 20.66
CA TYR A 54 13.69 -1.75 20.64
C TYR A 54 13.45 -2.46 19.29
N ASN A 55 14.22 -2.10 18.27
CA ASN A 55 14.07 -2.64 16.93
C ASN A 55 14.56 -4.09 16.88
N THR A 56 13.69 -5.00 16.46
CA THR A 56 14.00 -6.41 16.31
C THR A 56 13.81 -6.85 14.87
N LYS A 57 14.47 -7.93 14.46
CA LYS A 57 14.19 -8.54 13.16
C LYS A 57 12.87 -9.32 13.24
N PRO A 58 11.94 -9.14 12.28
CA PRO A 58 10.78 -10.02 12.14
C PRO A 58 11.17 -11.50 12.05
N GLU A 59 10.28 -12.37 12.52
CA GLU A 59 10.50 -13.83 12.52
C GLU A 59 10.40 -14.45 11.12
N SER A 60 9.64 -13.82 10.22
CA SER A 60 9.44 -14.27 8.84
C SER A 60 10.12 -13.35 7.85
N ASP A 61 10.54 -13.89 6.71
CA ASP A 61 10.97 -13.09 5.56
C ASP A 61 9.76 -12.47 4.83
N SER A 62 10.03 -11.46 3.99
CA SER A 62 9.02 -10.75 3.20
C SER A 62 8.53 -11.64 2.05
N GLN A 63 7.22 -11.93 2.01
CA GLN A 63 6.63 -12.64 0.87
C GLN A 63 6.51 -11.73 -0.34
N LEU A 64 6.35 -10.42 -0.11
CA LEU A 64 6.32 -9.43 -1.18
C LEU A 64 7.62 -9.34 -1.95
N GLU A 65 8.75 -9.58 -1.28
CA GLU A 65 10.06 -9.59 -1.94
C GLU A 65 10.13 -10.68 -3.01
N LEU A 66 9.62 -11.88 -2.71
CA LEU A 66 9.58 -13.00 -3.64
C LEU A 66 8.64 -12.73 -4.83
N LEU A 67 7.53 -12.03 -4.58
CA LEU A 67 6.50 -11.72 -5.59
C LEU A 67 6.78 -10.43 -6.36
N LEU A 68 7.81 -9.65 -5.98
CA LEU A 68 8.10 -8.36 -6.58
C LEU A 68 8.25 -8.42 -8.11
N PRO A 69 8.97 -9.40 -8.71
CA PRO A 69 9.07 -9.48 -10.16
C PRO A 69 7.71 -9.61 -10.86
N GLN A 70 6.80 -10.41 -10.31
CA GLN A 70 5.47 -10.65 -10.83
C GLN A 70 4.57 -9.43 -10.63
N ILE A 71 4.70 -8.74 -9.49
CA ILE A 71 4.00 -7.48 -9.22
C ILE A 71 4.43 -6.41 -10.24
N LEU A 72 5.73 -6.21 -10.42
CA LEU A 72 6.27 -5.21 -11.36
C LEU A 72 5.87 -5.51 -12.81
N SER A 73 5.91 -6.79 -13.20
CA SER A 73 5.40 -7.19 -14.52
C SER A 73 3.91 -6.85 -14.62
N SER A 74 3.09 -7.30 -13.67
CA SER A 74 1.62 -7.22 -13.79
C SER A 74 1.06 -5.81 -13.68
N PHE A 75 1.65 -4.95 -12.86
CA PHE A 75 1.12 -3.62 -12.52
C PHE A 75 1.98 -2.45 -13.06
N GLY A 76 2.77 -2.68 -14.10
CA GLY A 76 3.63 -1.63 -14.68
C GLY A 76 2.85 -0.37 -15.11
N SER A 77 3.49 0.79 -15.03
CA SER A 77 2.90 2.15 -15.15
C SER A 77 2.18 2.48 -16.47
N HIS A 78 2.15 1.56 -17.44
CA HIS A 78 1.50 1.75 -18.73
C HIS A 78 0.38 0.74 -18.99
N LYS A 79 0.08 -0.14 -18.03
CA LYS A 79 -0.92 -1.19 -18.20
C LYS A 79 -2.29 -0.73 -17.73
N SER A 80 -3.26 -0.84 -18.61
CA SER A 80 -4.67 -0.64 -18.29
C SER A 80 -5.18 -1.73 -17.35
N VAL A 81 -6.30 -1.46 -16.67
CA VAL A 81 -6.97 -2.45 -15.80
C VAL A 81 -7.27 -3.77 -16.55
N ILE A 82 -7.58 -3.69 -17.85
CA ILE A 82 -7.86 -4.86 -18.68
C ILE A 82 -6.59 -5.68 -18.87
N GLU A 83 -5.48 -5.06 -19.25
CA GLU A 83 -4.19 -5.72 -19.44
C GLU A 83 -3.67 -6.33 -18.13
N ILE A 84 -3.78 -5.59 -17.01
CA ILE A 84 -3.46 -6.09 -15.67
C ILE A 84 -4.27 -7.37 -15.38
N THR A 85 -5.58 -7.35 -15.64
CA THR A 85 -6.47 -8.49 -15.39
C THR A 85 -6.10 -9.69 -16.27
N GLU A 86 -5.79 -9.47 -17.54
CA GLU A 86 -5.37 -10.53 -18.47
C GLU A 86 -4.04 -11.15 -18.07
N GLU A 87 -3.08 -10.35 -17.61
CA GLU A 87 -1.79 -10.85 -17.15
C GLU A 87 -1.90 -11.66 -15.87
N LEU A 88 -2.69 -11.19 -14.90
CA LEU A 88 -2.97 -11.96 -13.69
C LEU A 88 -3.66 -13.30 -14.03
N LYS A 89 -4.57 -13.34 -15.01
CA LYS A 89 -5.19 -14.59 -15.49
C LYS A 89 -4.17 -15.54 -16.11
N LYS A 90 -3.14 -15.03 -16.80
CA LYS A 90 -2.03 -15.87 -17.29
C LYS A 90 -1.21 -16.43 -16.13
N LEU A 91 -0.98 -15.64 -15.09
CA LEU A 91 -0.22 -16.05 -13.90
C LEU A 91 -0.97 -17.09 -13.04
N GLN A 92 -2.30 -17.19 -13.14
CA GLN A 92 -3.06 -18.32 -12.57
C GLN A 92 -2.66 -19.68 -13.16
N GLN A 93 -2.01 -19.70 -14.33
CA GLN A 93 -1.53 -20.91 -15.01
C GLN A 93 -0.02 -21.13 -14.85
N SER A 94 0.62 -20.37 -13.95
CA SER A 94 2.05 -20.54 -13.63
C SER A 94 2.33 -21.90 -12.99
N THR A 95 3.57 -22.37 -13.09
CA THR A 95 4.05 -23.57 -12.40
C THR A 95 4.37 -23.32 -10.92
N ASP A 96 4.51 -22.05 -10.52
CA ASP A 96 4.78 -21.68 -9.13
C ASP A 96 3.47 -21.47 -8.36
N ALA A 97 3.21 -22.33 -7.38
CA ALA A 97 2.00 -22.30 -6.56
C ALA A 97 1.84 -20.96 -5.81
N THR A 98 2.92 -20.33 -5.38
CA THR A 98 2.90 -19.04 -4.66
C THR A 98 2.41 -17.93 -5.58
N VAL A 99 2.86 -17.94 -6.84
CA VAL A 99 2.44 -16.99 -7.86
C VAL A 99 0.98 -17.20 -8.24
N VAL A 100 0.54 -18.46 -8.35
CA VAL A 100 -0.85 -18.80 -8.64
C VAL A 100 -1.78 -18.32 -7.53
N GLU A 101 -1.43 -18.58 -6.27
CA GLU A 101 -2.20 -18.12 -5.10
C GLU A 101 -2.28 -16.58 -5.07
N TRP A 102 -1.15 -15.90 -5.23
CA TRP A 102 -1.11 -14.44 -5.30
C TRP A 102 -1.96 -13.88 -6.45
N ALA A 103 -1.90 -14.47 -7.64
CA ALA A 103 -2.68 -14.02 -8.79
C ALA A 103 -4.19 -14.19 -8.57
N ASN A 104 -4.60 -15.31 -7.97
CA ASN A 104 -5.99 -15.55 -7.57
C ASN A 104 -6.48 -14.49 -6.59
N ASP A 105 -5.70 -14.22 -5.55
CA ASP A 105 -6.01 -13.20 -4.55
C ASP A 105 -6.08 -11.79 -5.13
N ALA A 106 -5.15 -11.47 -6.04
CA ALA A 106 -5.14 -10.19 -6.72
C ALA A 106 -6.40 -9.99 -7.59
N LEU A 107 -6.79 -11.02 -8.35
CA LEU A 107 -8.00 -11.01 -9.17
C LEU A 107 -9.27 -10.91 -8.32
N ALA A 108 -9.35 -11.67 -7.22
CA ALA A 108 -10.47 -11.58 -6.29
C ALA A 108 -10.57 -10.18 -5.67
N GLY A 109 -9.43 -9.57 -5.32
CA GLY A 109 -9.35 -8.20 -4.83
C GLY A 109 -9.82 -7.16 -5.84
N LEU A 110 -9.34 -7.25 -7.09
CA LEU A 110 -9.81 -6.38 -8.18
C LEU A 110 -11.31 -6.54 -8.42
N GLY A 111 -11.83 -7.77 -8.39
CA GLY A 111 -13.24 -8.08 -8.63
C GLY A 111 -14.20 -7.48 -7.59
N LYS A 112 -13.73 -7.15 -6.38
CA LYS A 112 -14.53 -6.45 -5.35
C LYS A 112 -14.64 -4.95 -5.60
N GLY A 113 -13.77 -4.38 -6.43
CA GLY A 113 -13.74 -2.95 -6.72
C GLY A 113 -14.73 -2.54 -7.79
N ALA A 114 -15.31 -1.33 -7.67
CA ALA A 114 -16.09 -0.75 -8.75
C ALA A 114 -15.19 -0.51 -9.99
N PRO A 115 -15.62 -0.90 -11.22
CA PRO A 115 -14.79 -0.78 -12.42
C PRO A 115 -14.25 0.62 -12.68
N PHE A 116 -15.07 1.65 -12.44
CA PHE A 116 -14.66 3.05 -12.56
C PHE A 116 -13.52 3.39 -11.59
N SER A 117 -13.63 2.97 -10.33
CA SER A 117 -12.63 3.22 -9.28
C SER A 117 -11.30 2.54 -9.59
N LEU A 118 -11.31 1.34 -10.20
CA LEU A 118 -10.10 0.67 -10.66
C LEU A 118 -9.40 1.48 -11.75
N CYS A 119 -10.13 1.90 -12.78
CA CYS A 119 -9.59 2.71 -13.87
C CYS A 119 -9.10 4.08 -13.39
N LEU A 120 -9.82 4.69 -12.44
CA LEU A 120 -9.42 5.96 -11.84
C LEU A 120 -8.12 5.83 -11.05
N THR A 121 -8.00 4.77 -10.23
CA THR A 121 -6.81 4.49 -9.43
C THR A 121 -5.60 4.25 -10.31
N GLU A 122 -5.74 3.42 -11.35
CA GLU A 122 -4.68 3.15 -12.33
C GLU A 122 -4.22 4.46 -12.97
N LYS A 123 -5.12 5.23 -13.58
CA LYS A 123 -4.76 6.50 -14.25
C LYS A 123 -4.09 7.51 -13.32
N HIS A 124 -4.56 7.62 -12.07
CA HIS A 124 -3.98 8.54 -11.09
C HIS A 124 -2.55 8.12 -10.74
N PHE A 125 -2.34 6.84 -10.44
CA PHE A 125 -1.01 6.32 -10.09
C PHE A 125 -0.03 6.40 -11.26
N SER A 126 -0.45 6.01 -12.47
CA SER A 126 0.34 6.13 -13.69
C SER A 126 0.78 7.58 -13.92
N ARG A 127 -0.12 8.55 -13.72
CA ARG A 127 0.20 9.97 -13.83
C ARG A 127 1.19 10.45 -12.78
N VAL A 128 0.97 10.11 -11.50
CA VAL A 128 1.88 10.50 -10.41
C VAL A 128 3.28 9.92 -10.63
N ALA A 129 3.36 8.66 -11.07
CA ALA A 129 4.63 8.01 -11.40
C ALA A 129 5.36 8.70 -12.57
N SER A 130 4.65 9.01 -13.67
CA SER A 130 5.23 9.72 -14.81
C SER A 130 5.67 11.14 -14.47
N ASP A 131 4.83 11.91 -13.78
CA ASP A 131 5.13 13.28 -13.36
C ASP A 131 6.36 13.34 -12.43
N HIS A 132 6.55 12.35 -11.55
CA HIS A 132 7.72 12.23 -10.68
C HIS A 132 9.01 11.89 -11.45
N LEU A 133 8.93 11.08 -12.50
CA LEU A 133 10.10 10.66 -13.29
C LEU A 133 10.56 11.72 -14.29
N GLU A 134 9.64 12.47 -14.89
CA GLU A 134 9.97 13.49 -15.91
C GLU A 134 10.49 14.79 -15.30
N LYS A 135 10.05 15.11 -14.09
CA LYS A 135 10.44 16.31 -13.38
C LYS A 135 11.43 15.88 -12.29
N ASN A 136 12.73 15.95 -12.58
CA ASN A 136 13.84 15.94 -11.59
C ASN A 136 13.68 17.14 -10.62
N ASN A 137 12.55 17.21 -9.95
CA ASN A 137 12.00 18.42 -9.43
C ASN A 137 11.35 18.03 -8.12
N ASP A 138 11.83 18.62 -7.05
CA ASP A 138 11.19 18.71 -5.74
C ASP A 138 9.80 19.41 -5.80
N ALA A 139 9.17 19.44 -6.98
CA ALA A 139 8.01 20.23 -7.38
C ALA A 139 6.76 19.39 -7.72
N TYR A 140 6.81 18.04 -7.65
CA TYR A 140 5.60 17.26 -7.41
C TYR A 140 5.47 17.02 -5.90
N GLN A 141 5.20 18.12 -5.20
CA GLN A 141 5.11 18.10 -3.74
C GLN A 141 3.81 17.42 -3.32
N LEU A 142 3.79 16.88 -2.10
CA LEU A 142 2.62 16.33 -1.44
C LEU A 142 1.36 17.21 -1.64
N ASN A 143 1.53 18.53 -1.58
CA ASN A 143 0.46 19.50 -1.79
C ASN A 143 -0.22 19.40 -3.16
N ASP A 144 0.51 19.12 -4.24
CA ASP A 144 -0.07 19.06 -5.58
C ASP A 144 -0.82 17.75 -5.81
N VAL A 145 -0.29 16.64 -5.29
CA VAL A 145 -1.00 15.35 -5.23
C VAL A 145 -2.30 15.51 -4.44
N MET A 146 -2.24 16.11 -3.26
CA MET A 146 -3.40 16.35 -2.40
C MET A 146 -4.48 17.21 -3.08
N LYS A 147 -4.10 18.24 -3.86
CA LYS A 147 -5.08 19.02 -4.64
C LYS A 147 -5.79 18.18 -5.70
N VAL A 148 -5.06 17.28 -6.37
CA VAL A 148 -5.65 16.36 -7.36
C VAL A 148 -6.58 15.37 -6.67
N GLU A 149 -6.13 14.74 -5.59
CA GLU A 149 -6.90 13.75 -4.83
C GLU A 149 -8.16 14.35 -4.21
N TYR A 150 -8.10 15.57 -3.69
CA TYR A 150 -9.28 16.29 -3.22
C TYR A 150 -10.33 16.44 -4.34
N ARG A 151 -9.90 16.83 -5.55
CA ARG A 151 -10.80 16.95 -6.71
C ARG A 151 -11.39 15.61 -7.15
N ILE A 152 -10.63 14.53 -7.03
CA ILE A 152 -11.08 13.17 -7.28
C ILE A 152 -12.13 12.79 -6.24
N ALA A 153 -11.83 12.92 -4.94
CA ALA A 153 -12.71 12.56 -3.84
C ALA A 153 -14.07 13.27 -3.94
N MET A 154 -14.07 14.59 -4.18
CA MET A 154 -15.31 15.36 -4.33
C MET A 154 -16.18 14.84 -5.49
N ARG A 155 -15.58 14.49 -6.63
CA ARG A 155 -16.33 13.98 -7.80
C ARG A 155 -16.77 12.54 -7.62
N SER A 156 -15.93 11.70 -7.03
CA SER A 156 -16.23 10.29 -6.77
C SER A 156 -17.35 10.13 -5.75
N SER A 157 -17.43 11.02 -4.74
CA SER A 157 -18.49 10.98 -3.73
C SER A 157 -19.90 11.18 -4.27
N LEU A 158 -20.04 11.86 -5.42
CA LEU A 158 -21.32 12.11 -6.09
C LEU A 158 -21.78 10.94 -6.96
N ARG A 159 -20.97 9.90 -7.10
CA ARG A 159 -21.29 8.74 -7.93
C ARG A 159 -22.07 7.69 -7.14
N ASN A 160 -22.99 7.02 -7.81
CA ASN A 160 -23.81 5.97 -7.21
C ASN A 160 -22.99 4.75 -6.77
N ASP A 161 -21.88 4.44 -7.45
CA ASP A 161 -21.01 3.31 -7.07
C ASP A 161 -20.29 3.57 -5.73
N PHE A 162 -20.03 4.83 -5.38
CA PHE A 162 -19.50 5.17 -4.07
C PHE A 162 -20.54 4.98 -2.96
N SER A 163 -21.74 5.55 -3.11
CA SER A 163 -22.80 5.42 -2.08
C SER A 163 -23.26 3.97 -1.92
N GLU A 164 -23.36 3.23 -3.02
CA GLU A 164 -23.68 1.81 -3.00
C GLU A 164 -22.59 0.98 -2.32
N GLY A 165 -21.32 1.24 -2.63
CA GLY A 165 -20.20 0.58 -1.95
C GLY A 165 -20.21 0.81 -0.43
N VAL A 166 -20.50 2.04 0.01
CA VAL A 166 -20.65 2.36 1.44
C VAL A 166 -21.82 1.63 2.06
N ARG A 167 -22.99 1.63 1.41
CA ARG A 167 -24.18 0.91 1.88
C ARG A 167 -23.87 -0.59 2.04
N ALA A 168 -23.38 -1.22 0.99
CA ALA A 168 -23.17 -2.67 0.96
C ALA A 168 -22.14 -3.14 1.99
N VAL A 169 -21.05 -2.38 2.17
CA VAL A 169 -19.95 -2.80 3.06
C VAL A 169 -20.17 -2.40 4.52
N LEU A 170 -20.70 -1.19 4.77
CA LEU A 170 -20.71 -0.60 6.12
C LEU A 170 -22.09 -0.56 6.76
N VAL A 171 -23.17 -0.45 5.97
CA VAL A 171 -24.54 -0.29 6.48
C VAL A 171 -25.25 -1.63 6.51
N ASP A 172 -25.49 -2.20 5.32
CA ASP A 172 -26.33 -3.39 5.16
C ASP A 172 -25.52 -4.69 5.27
N LYS A 173 -24.20 -4.62 5.01
CA LYS A 173 -23.25 -5.74 5.13
C LYS A 173 -23.68 -6.97 4.31
N ASP A 174 -24.13 -6.70 3.08
CA ASP A 174 -24.64 -7.70 2.13
C ASP A 174 -23.62 -8.06 1.03
N GLN A 175 -22.36 -7.67 1.22
CA GLN A 175 -21.23 -7.98 0.34
C GLN A 175 -20.62 -9.38 0.57
#